data_AF-A0ABD7GAX9-F1
#
_entry.id   AF-A0ABD7GAX9-F1
#
_cell.length_a   1.000
_cell.length_b   1.000
_cell.length_c   1.000
_cell.angle_alpha   90.00
_cell.angle_beta   90.00
_cell.angle_gamma   90.00
#
_symmetry.space_group_name_H-M   'P 1'
#
loop_
_entity.id
_entity.type
_entity.pdbx_description
1 polymer ?
#
loop_
_entity_poly.entity_id
_entity_poly.type
_entity_poly.pdbx_seq_one_letter_code
_entity_poly.pdbx_strand_id
1 'polypeptide(L)' 'MAKRSERPIRSQPVVAPIKIGRNEPCPCGSGKKYKQCCLH' A
#
# COMPACT_ATOMS: atom_id res chain seq x y z
N MET A 1 -7.45 -25.54 33.84
CA MET A 1 -7.57 -24.10 33.56
C MET A 1 -6.84 -23.78 32.26
N ALA A 2 -7.55 -23.63 31.14
CA ALA A 2 -6.93 -23.37 29.83
C ALA A 2 -6.89 -21.86 29.55
N LYS A 3 -5.72 -21.23 29.65
CA LYS A 3 -5.55 -19.82 29.30
C LYS A 3 -5.06 -19.69 27.85
N ARG A 4 -6.06 -19.46 27.00
CA ARG A 4 -6.12 -18.64 25.77
C ARG A 4 -4.79 -18.40 25.01
N SER A 5 -4.72 -19.05 23.84
CA SER A 5 -3.76 -18.80 22.76
C SER A 5 -3.74 -17.32 22.34
N GLU A 6 -2.64 -16.64 22.67
CA GLU A 6 -2.27 -15.33 22.13
C GLU A 6 -1.51 -15.57 20.82
N ARG A 7 -2.19 -15.42 19.68
CA ARG A 7 -1.52 -15.42 18.38
C ARG A 7 -0.79 -14.08 18.25
N PRO A 8 0.50 -14.04 17.88
CA PRO A 8 1.19 -12.78 17.67
C PRO A 8 0.52 -12.11 16.48
N ILE A 9 -0.05 -10.93 16.72
CA ILE A 9 -0.57 -10.07 15.67
C ILE A 9 0.65 -9.72 14.82
N ARG A 10 0.82 -10.38 13.67
CA ARG A 10 1.85 -10.02 12.70
C ARG A 10 1.56 -8.58 12.28
N SER A 11 2.28 -7.65 12.90
CA SER A 11 2.28 -6.24 12.54
C SER A 11 2.66 -6.17 11.08
N GLN A 12 1.67 -5.91 10.23
CA GLN A 12 1.92 -5.63 8.82
C GLN A 12 2.93 -4.47 8.79
N PRO A 13 4.02 -4.56 8.00
CA PRO A 13 4.92 -3.44 7.88
C PRO A 13 4.10 -2.25 7.40
N VAL A 14 4.20 -1.13 8.12
CA VAL A 14 3.55 0.12 7.74
C VAL A 14 4.25 0.56 6.46
N VAL A 15 3.72 0.13 5.32
CA VAL A 15 4.19 0.58 4.01
C VAL A 15 3.87 2.06 3.97
N ALA A 16 4.91 2.89 4.05
CA ALA A 16 4.74 4.32 3.88
C ALA A 16 3.96 4.55 2.57
N PRO A 17 2.92 5.41 2.58
CA PRO A 17 2.23 5.72 1.33
C PRO A 17 3.28 6.24 0.37
N ILE A 18 3.47 5.52 -0.73
CA ILE A 18 4.43 5.89 -1.76
C ILE A 18 4.02 7.28 -2.21
N LYS A 19 4.83 8.30 -1.92
CA LYS A 19 4.59 9.68 -2.36
C LYS A 19 4.89 9.74 -3.86
N ILE A 20 4.02 9.14 -4.64
CA ILE A 20 4.09 9.16 -6.10
C ILE A 20 3.68 10.55 -6.57
N GLY A 21 4.56 11.23 -7.29
CA GLY A 21 4.27 12.53 -7.87
C GLY A 21 3.15 12.41 -8.90
N ARG A 22 2.29 13.44 -9.02
CA ARG A 22 1.19 13.46 -10.00
C ARG A 22 1.65 13.19 -11.45
N ASN A 23 2.86 13.62 -11.81
CA ASN A 23 3.41 13.46 -13.15
C ASN A 23 4.25 12.19 -13.35
N GLU A 24 4.53 11.43 -12.28
CA GLU A 24 5.30 10.19 -12.33
C GLU A 24 4.51 9.08 -13.05
N PRO A 25 5.18 8.05 -13.60
CA PRO A 25 4.52 6.87 -14.14
C PRO A 25 3.67 6.16 -13.07
N CYS A 26 2.49 5.67 -13.45
CA CYS A 26 1.61 4.95 -12.53
C CYS A 26 2.22 3.60 -12.12
N PRO A 27 2.33 3.30 -10.81
CA PRO A 27 2.82 2.00 -10.34
C PRO A 27 1.85 0.85 -10.64
N CYS A 28 0.64 1.16 -11.13
CA CYS A 28 -0.35 0.19 -11.57
C CYS A 28 -0.01 -0.50 -12.91
N GLY A 29 1.08 -0.10 -13.58
CA GLY A 29 1.53 -0.73 -14.84
C GLY A 29 0.74 -0.29 -16.09
N SER A 30 -0.09 0.74 -15.99
CA SER A 30 -0.90 1.24 -17.12
C SER A 30 -0.10 2.02 -18.18
N GLY A 31 1.17 2.33 -17.91
CA GLY A 31 2.00 3.18 -18.77
C GLY A 31 1.61 4.67 -18.77
N LYS A 32 0.54 5.05 -18.05
CA LYS A 32 0.06 6.44 -17.94
C LYS A 32 0.69 7.13 -16.73
N LYS A 33 0.69 8.47 -16.74
CA LYS A 33 1.05 9.26 -15.55
C LYS A 33 0.06 9.00 -14.42
N TYR A 34 0.52 9.03 -13.17
CA TYR A 34 -0.32 8.78 -11.99
C TYR A 34 -1.58 9.66 -11.98
N LYS A 35 -1.45 10.94 -12.34
CA LYS A 35 -2.58 11.88 -12.43
C LYS A 35 -3.63 11.56 -13.50
N GLN A 36 -3.29 10.75 -14.49
CA GLN A 36 -4.18 10.35 -15.60
C GLN A 36 -4.64 8.90 -15.47
N CYS A 37 -4.26 8.20 -14.41
CA CYS A 37 -4.59 6.78 -14.24
C CYS A 37 -5.31 6.45 -12.93
N CYS A 38 -4.82 6.93 -11.80
CA CYS A 38 -5.39 6.62 -10.48
C CYS A 38 -6.00 7.85 -9.79
N LEU A 39 -5.80 9.05 -10.36
CA LEU A 39 -6.41 10.29 -9.89
C LEU A 39 -7.46 10.86 -10.88
N HIS A 40 -7.59 10.25 -12.05
CA HIS A 40 -8.73 10.42 -12.96
C HIS A 40 -9.58 9.16 -12.83
#